data_AF-A0A7S2JR41-F1
#
_entry.id   AF-A0A7S2JR41-F1
#
_cell.length_a   1.000
_cell.length_b   1.000
_cell.length_c   1.000
_cell.angle_alpha   90.00
_cell.angle_beta   90.00
_cell.angle_gamma   90.00
#
_symmetry.space_group_name_H-M   'P 1'
#
loop_
_entity.id
_entity.type
_entity.pdbx_description
1 polymer ?
#
loop_
_entity_poly.entity_id
_entity_poly.type
_entity_poly.pdbx_seq_one_letter_code
_entity_poly.pdbx_strand_id
1 'polypeptide(L)'
;DFEFAQAFELPIKQVVSPTAAEAGTGGASSPAVAALQQANAKLRSDVGTLSEDVAGLKSDIEAVKRLIGLEAGGKSAAESAAQPSAPPAATTLEEAFVQPGYCVNSGEGLDGLTTAEAKVEIVRRLTEAGKGKGTINYKLRDWVFSRQRYWGEPIPIYFPVEVHEEGGDPRTGAAHTIDFATPIPVDESELPVKLPETEDFKPGSDPQGVLARILDWRFFQRDGKWYARETNTMPQWAGSCWYYLRFADPTNAESAWSPTAEKSWLPVDLYVGGAEHAVLHLLYARFWHKVLYDLGLVSTLEPFKKLVHQGMILGEDGEKMSKSAGNVVNPDVIVEQYGGDA
;
A
#
# COMPACT_ATOMS: atom_id res chain seq x y z
N ASP A 1 11.50 18.29 6.50
CA ASP A 1 12.53 17.28 6.73
C ASP A 1 13.88 17.98 6.65
N PHE A 2 14.50 18.20 7.81
CA PHE A 2 15.65 19.08 7.98
C PHE A 2 16.93 18.47 7.37
N GLU A 3 17.08 17.16 7.50
CA GLU A 3 18.21 16.40 6.94
C GLU A 3 18.19 16.41 5.40
N PHE A 4 17.00 16.32 4.80
CA PHE A 4 16.82 16.47 3.34
C PHE A 4 17.21 17.87 2.86
N ALA A 5 16.76 18.93 3.54
CA ALA A 5 17.09 20.30 3.14
C ALA A 5 18.60 20.59 3.23
N GLN A 6 19.27 20.00 4.23
CA GLN A 6 20.72 20.13 4.42
C GLN A 6 21.53 19.36 3.37
N ALA A 7 21.08 18.17 2.97
CA ALA A 7 21.73 17.34 1.96
C ALA A 7 21.73 17.95 0.55
N PHE A 8 20.79 18.87 0.27
CA PHE A 8 20.60 19.48 -1.05
C PHE A 8 20.79 21.01 -1.06
N GLU A 9 21.40 21.57 -0.01
CA GLU A 9 21.69 23.02 0.13
C GLU A 9 20.47 23.93 -0.10
N LEU A 10 19.29 23.45 0.29
CA LEU A 10 18.05 24.21 0.10
C LEU A 10 17.95 25.34 1.13
N PRO A 11 17.47 26.54 0.76
CA PRO A 11 17.35 27.66 1.70
C PRO A 11 16.31 27.36 2.79
N ILE A 12 16.77 27.28 4.05
CA ILE A 12 15.93 27.05 5.23
C ILE A 12 15.52 28.40 5.82
N LYS A 13 14.21 28.64 5.97
CA LYS A 13 13.65 29.85 6.60
C LYS A 13 12.93 29.52 7.90
N GLN A 14 13.05 30.40 8.89
CA GLN A 14 12.55 30.23 10.26
C GLN A 14 11.00 30.26 10.34
N VAL A 15 10.43 29.33 11.12
CA VAL A 15 9.01 29.27 11.50
C VAL A 15 8.95 29.27 13.04
N VAL A 16 8.15 30.15 13.62
CA VAL A 16 8.18 30.47 15.07
C VAL A 16 7.01 29.81 15.79
N SER A 17 7.24 29.32 17.02
CA SER A 17 6.19 28.88 17.96
C SER A 17 5.78 30.03 18.90
N PRO A 18 4.51 30.15 19.31
CA PRO A 18 4.10 31.16 20.29
C PRO A 18 4.64 30.86 21.69
N THR A 19 4.97 31.89 22.46
CA THR A 19 5.36 31.76 23.87
C THR A 19 4.16 31.94 24.81
N ALA A 20 4.24 31.34 26.00
CA ALA A 20 3.13 31.28 26.98
C ALA A 20 2.63 32.63 27.53
N ALA A 21 3.26 33.76 27.17
CA ALA A 21 2.91 35.09 27.65
C ALA A 21 1.86 35.84 26.80
N GLU A 22 1.53 35.36 25.59
CA GLU A 22 0.64 36.08 24.65
C GLU A 22 -0.83 35.62 24.67
N ALA A 23 -1.20 34.74 25.61
CA ALA A 23 -2.58 34.29 25.80
C ALA A 23 -3.40 35.30 26.63
N GLY A 24 -3.79 36.45 26.06
CA GLY A 24 -4.66 37.39 26.78
C GLY A 24 -5.21 38.63 26.05
N THR A 25 -6.54 38.63 25.89
CA THR A 25 -7.51 39.77 25.86
C THR A 25 -7.81 40.55 24.56
N GLY A 26 -9.11 40.57 24.19
CA GLY A 26 -9.86 41.79 23.85
C GLY A 26 -10.06 42.13 22.36
N GLY A 27 -11.33 42.21 21.91
CA GLY A 27 -11.71 42.59 20.54
C GLY A 27 -11.98 44.08 20.29
N ALA A 28 -12.11 44.47 19.00
CA ALA A 28 -12.91 45.60 18.50
C ALA A 28 -13.00 45.56 16.95
N SER A 29 -14.18 45.90 16.41
CA SER A 29 -14.50 45.99 14.98
C SER A 29 -13.82 47.20 14.31
N SER A 30 -13.19 46.99 13.14
CA SER A 30 -12.53 48.03 12.33
C SER A 30 -13.19 48.19 10.95
N PRO A 31 -13.19 49.41 10.36
CA PRO A 31 -13.73 49.73 9.01
C PRO A 31 -13.26 48.81 7.87
N ALA A 32 -12.16 48.09 8.05
CA ALA A 32 -11.65 47.08 7.12
C ALA A 32 -12.64 45.92 6.87
N VAL A 33 -13.45 45.55 7.88
CA VAL A 33 -14.44 44.47 7.77
C VAL A 33 -15.60 44.86 6.86
N ALA A 34 -16.02 46.13 6.88
CA ALA A 34 -17.08 46.65 6.01
C ALA A 34 -16.62 46.74 4.54
N ALA A 35 -15.36 47.10 4.30
CA ALA A 35 -14.77 47.11 2.95
C ALA A 35 -14.66 45.70 2.35
N LEU A 36 -14.33 44.70 3.18
CA LEU A 36 -14.26 43.28 2.78
C LEU A 36 -15.64 42.68 2.42
N GLN A 37 -16.70 43.11 3.10
CA GLN A 37 -18.07 42.66 2.80
C GLN A 37 -18.57 43.25 1.46
N GLN A 38 -18.22 44.50 1.15
CA GLN A 38 -18.58 45.16 -0.11
C GLN A 38 -17.80 44.58 -1.30
N ALA A 39 -16.52 44.24 -1.11
CA ALA A 39 -15.70 43.55 -2.11
C ALA A 39 -16.22 42.12 -2.40
N ASN A 40 -16.67 41.40 -1.36
CA ASN A 40 -17.27 40.06 -1.51
C ASN A 40 -18.59 40.07 -2.29
N ALA A 41 -19.42 41.11 -2.14
CA ALA A 41 -20.67 41.23 -2.88
C ALA A 41 -20.43 41.42 -4.39
N LYS A 42 -19.38 42.17 -4.75
CA LYS A 42 -18.97 42.37 -6.15
C LYS A 42 -18.38 41.10 -6.77
N LEU A 43 -17.54 40.38 -6.02
CA LEU A 43 -16.98 39.08 -6.43
C LEU A 43 -18.06 38.02 -6.70
N ARG A 44 -19.17 38.01 -5.95
CA ARG A 44 -20.29 37.07 -6.18
C ARG A 44 -21.05 37.34 -7.49
N SER A 45 -21.13 38.59 -7.92
CA SER A 45 -21.72 38.98 -9.21
C SER A 45 -20.84 38.54 -10.38
N ASP A 46 -19.52 38.64 -10.22
CA ASP A 46 -18.54 38.36 -11.28
C ASP A 46 -18.29 36.84 -11.48
N VAL A 47 -18.74 35.98 -10.54
CA VAL A 47 -18.61 34.50 -10.58
C VAL A 47 -19.69 33.79 -11.42
N GLY A 48 -20.73 34.50 -11.86
CA GLY A 48 -21.88 33.92 -12.58
C GLY A 48 -21.60 33.42 -14.01
N THR A 49 -20.43 33.68 -14.59
CA THR A 49 -20.19 33.54 -16.05
C THR A 49 -19.03 32.63 -16.48
N LEU A 50 -18.44 31.83 -15.58
CA LEU A 50 -17.34 30.90 -15.92
C LEU A 50 -17.62 29.49 -15.36
N SER A 51 -18.38 28.67 -16.09
CA SER A 51 -19.13 27.55 -15.50
C SER A 51 -18.58 26.13 -15.69
N GLU A 52 -17.50 25.88 -16.45
CA GLU A 52 -17.06 24.49 -16.69
C GLU A 52 -15.68 24.16 -16.10
N ASP A 53 -14.66 25.01 -16.26
CA ASP A 53 -13.33 24.75 -15.67
C ASP A 53 -13.31 24.89 -14.12
N VAL A 54 -14.19 25.74 -13.59
CA VAL A 54 -14.35 25.98 -12.15
C VAL A 54 -14.99 24.78 -11.43
N ALA A 55 -15.75 23.94 -12.13
CA ALA A 55 -16.38 22.76 -11.55
C ALA A 55 -15.35 21.68 -11.20
N GLY A 56 -14.35 21.48 -12.06
CA GLY A 56 -13.22 20.57 -11.81
C GLY A 56 -12.39 21.03 -10.61
N LEU A 57 -12.01 22.31 -10.58
CA LEU A 57 -11.28 22.92 -9.46
C LEU A 57 -12.04 22.88 -8.13
N LYS A 58 -13.36 23.10 -8.14
CA LYS A 58 -14.19 22.96 -6.93
C LYS A 58 -14.27 21.52 -6.45
N SER A 59 -14.39 20.56 -7.37
CA SER A 59 -14.35 19.13 -7.03
C SER A 59 -13.02 18.74 -6.40
N ASP A 60 -11.90 19.22 -6.95
CA ASP A 60 -10.57 18.97 -6.41
C ASP A 60 -10.37 19.62 -5.04
N ILE A 61 -10.86 20.84 -4.84
CA ILE A 61 -10.82 21.54 -3.54
C ILE A 61 -11.65 20.80 -2.50
N GLU A 62 -12.86 20.35 -2.84
CA GLU A 62 -13.71 19.58 -1.93
C GLU A 62 -13.15 18.19 -1.63
N ALA A 63 -12.48 17.55 -2.59
CA ALA A 63 -11.74 16.31 -2.38
C ALA A 63 -10.57 16.52 -1.40
N VAL A 64 -9.80 17.62 -1.57
CA VAL A 64 -8.70 17.96 -0.66
C VAL A 64 -9.23 18.30 0.74
N LYS A 65 -10.33 19.05 0.88
CA LYS A 65 -10.93 19.36 2.18
C LYS A 65 -11.36 18.12 2.95
N ARG A 66 -11.99 17.15 2.28
CA ARG A 66 -12.33 15.85 2.88
C ARG A 66 -11.09 15.07 3.30
N LEU A 67 -10.04 15.07 2.47
CA LEU A 67 -8.77 14.39 2.77
C LEU A 67 -8.03 14.96 3.99
N ILE A 68 -8.20 16.25 4.29
CA ILE A 68 -7.53 16.91 5.43
C ILE A 68 -8.44 17.14 6.64
N GLY A 69 -9.63 16.53 6.66
CA GLY A 69 -10.54 16.56 7.81
C GLY A 69 -11.26 17.89 8.05
N LEU A 70 -11.38 18.75 7.02
CA LEU A 70 -12.12 20.01 7.07
C LEU A 70 -13.62 19.83 6.75
N GLU A 71 -14.25 18.75 7.25
CA GLU A 71 -15.72 18.67 7.20
C GLU A 71 -16.33 19.59 8.27
N ALA A 72 -17.35 20.35 7.86
CA ALA A 72 -18.00 21.38 8.65
C ALA A 72 -18.62 20.79 9.93
N GLY A 73 -17.91 20.88 11.07
CA GLY A 73 -18.49 20.59 12.37
C GLY A 73 -17.52 20.25 13.51
N GLY A 74 -16.27 19.89 13.22
CA GLY A 74 -15.28 19.60 14.27
C GLY A 74 -14.37 20.79 14.55
N LYS A 75 -14.58 21.50 15.66
CA LYS A 75 -13.61 22.51 16.14
C LYS A 75 -12.27 21.82 16.40
N SER A 76 -11.28 22.06 15.53
CA SER A 76 -9.92 21.60 15.77
C SER A 76 -9.30 22.43 16.90
N ALA A 77 -8.41 21.82 17.69
CA ALA A 77 -7.70 22.45 18.80
C ALA A 77 -6.88 23.71 18.43
N ALA A 78 -6.82 24.08 17.14
CA ALA A 78 -6.13 25.26 16.64
C ALA A 78 -6.87 26.59 16.93
N GLU A 79 -8.16 26.60 17.27
CA GLU A 79 -8.91 27.86 17.52
C GLU A 79 -8.40 28.69 18.73
N SER A 80 -7.48 28.18 19.55
CA SER A 80 -6.97 28.87 20.74
C SER A 80 -5.59 29.50 20.61
N ALA A 81 -4.89 29.32 19.49
CA ALA A 81 -3.55 29.85 19.31
C ALA A 81 -3.61 31.29 18.75
N ALA A 82 -2.98 32.23 19.45
CA ALA A 82 -2.86 33.62 19.02
C ALA A 82 -2.19 33.71 17.65
N GLN A 83 -2.64 34.64 16.80
CA GLN A 83 -1.94 34.96 15.54
C GLN A 83 -0.48 35.32 15.88
N PRO A 84 0.51 34.68 15.26
CA PRO A 84 1.90 34.93 15.62
C PRO A 84 2.30 36.37 15.31
N SER A 85 2.89 37.03 16.31
CA SER A 85 3.65 38.28 16.16
C SER A 85 4.98 38.00 15.44
N ALA A 86 5.63 39.05 14.94
CA ALA A 86 6.85 38.95 14.13
C ALA A 86 7.96 38.11 14.81
N PRO A 87 8.81 37.38 14.05
CA PRO A 87 9.79 36.48 14.64
C PRO A 87 10.76 37.18 15.60
N PRO A 88 11.10 36.57 16.76
CA PRO A 88 12.19 37.07 17.58
C PRO A 88 13.52 36.94 16.84
N ALA A 89 14.40 37.93 17.03
CA ALA A 89 15.69 38.02 16.35
C ALA A 89 16.60 36.82 16.66
N ALA A 90 17.19 36.26 15.59
CA ALA A 90 18.33 35.35 15.52
C ALA A 90 18.64 34.56 16.81
N THR A 91 17.85 33.52 17.06
CA THR A 91 18.18 32.45 18.01
C THR A 91 18.65 31.22 17.24
N THR A 92 19.61 30.49 17.81
CA THR A 92 20.04 29.18 17.31
C THR A 92 18.85 28.22 17.30
N LEU A 93 18.55 27.64 16.14
CA LEU A 93 17.50 26.64 15.99
C LEU A 93 18.02 25.27 16.46
N GLU A 94 17.31 24.64 17.39
CA GLU A 94 17.72 23.37 17.99
C GLU A 94 17.13 22.15 17.27
N GLU A 95 15.87 22.24 16.80
CA GLU A 95 15.18 21.17 16.07
C GLU A 95 14.12 21.71 15.11
N ALA A 96 13.63 20.85 14.20
CA ALA A 96 12.57 21.21 13.26
C ALA A 96 11.18 21.08 13.91
N PHE A 97 10.35 22.12 13.78
CA PHE A 97 8.94 22.05 14.15
C PHE A 97 8.14 21.27 13.10
N VAL A 98 7.64 20.08 13.47
CA VAL A 98 6.92 19.17 12.56
C VAL A 98 5.40 19.10 12.78
N GLN A 99 4.89 19.87 13.74
CA GLN A 99 3.47 19.89 14.08
C GLN A 99 2.69 20.88 13.18
N PRO A 100 1.36 20.74 13.07
CA PRO A 100 0.53 21.78 12.48
C PRO A 100 0.67 23.12 13.24
N GLY A 101 0.61 24.22 12.51
CA GLY A 101 0.68 25.58 13.04
C GLY A 101 0.15 26.61 12.04
N TYR A 102 0.64 27.84 12.14
CA TYR A 102 0.30 28.94 11.23
C TYR A 102 1.43 29.25 10.28
N CYS A 103 1.08 29.61 9.05
CA CYS A 103 2.02 30.16 8.09
C CYS A 103 2.52 31.52 8.58
N VAL A 104 3.84 31.65 8.60
CA VAL A 104 4.57 32.91 8.80
C VAL A 104 5.66 33.01 7.74
N ASN A 105 6.07 34.21 7.36
CA ASN A 105 7.09 34.45 6.33
C ASN A 105 6.80 33.73 5.00
N SER A 106 5.52 33.51 4.70
CA SER A 106 5.02 32.72 3.57
C SER A 106 4.44 33.59 2.45
N GLY A 107 4.40 34.92 2.66
CA GLY A 107 3.99 35.91 1.66
C GLY A 107 2.49 36.21 1.66
N GLU A 108 2.07 37.12 0.78
CA GLU A 108 0.72 37.68 0.79
C GLU A 108 -0.37 36.61 0.56
N GLY A 109 -1.36 36.61 1.46
CA GLY A 109 -2.50 35.71 1.44
C GLY A 109 -2.19 34.27 1.89
N LEU A 110 -1.00 33.99 2.43
CA LEU A 110 -0.69 32.74 3.12
C LEU A 110 -0.40 32.95 4.61
N ASP A 111 0.23 34.07 4.99
CA ASP A 111 0.50 34.36 6.40
C ASP A 111 -0.80 34.40 7.23
N GLY A 112 -0.76 33.77 8.41
CA GLY A 112 -1.91 33.63 9.30
C GLY A 112 -2.87 32.49 8.95
N LEU A 113 -2.70 31.79 7.81
CA LEU A 113 -3.44 30.56 7.53
C LEU A 113 -2.92 29.39 8.37
N THR A 114 -3.82 28.50 8.78
CA THR A 114 -3.42 27.21 9.38
C THR A 114 -2.72 26.32 8.36
N THR A 115 -1.94 25.34 8.82
CA THR A 115 -1.28 24.36 7.93
C THR A 115 -2.27 23.66 6.98
N ALA A 116 -3.50 23.39 7.42
CA ALA A 116 -4.53 22.76 6.57
C ALA A 116 -5.02 23.70 5.47
N GLU A 117 -5.38 24.94 5.82
CA GLU A 117 -5.82 25.96 4.87
C GLU A 117 -4.71 26.34 3.89
N ALA A 118 -3.49 26.50 4.39
CA ALA A 118 -2.32 26.82 3.57
C ALA A 118 -2.04 25.74 2.52
N LYS A 119 -2.16 24.45 2.86
CA LYS A 119 -2.01 23.36 1.87
C LYS A 119 -3.01 23.49 0.72
N VAL A 120 -4.28 23.78 1.03
CA VAL A 120 -5.33 23.98 0.02
C VAL A 120 -4.98 25.18 -0.88
N GLU A 121 -4.65 26.31 -0.27
CA GLU A 121 -4.36 27.55 -0.99
C GLU A 121 -3.09 27.45 -1.85
N ILE A 122 -2.03 26.80 -1.35
CA ILE A 122 -0.80 26.55 -2.10
C ILE A 122 -1.10 25.66 -3.31
N VAL A 123 -1.85 24.56 -3.15
CA VAL A 123 -2.23 23.68 -4.26
C VAL A 123 -3.04 24.45 -5.30
N ARG A 124 -4.02 25.26 -4.88
CA ARG A 124 -4.83 26.10 -5.79
C ARG A 124 -3.94 27.05 -6.61
N ARG A 125 -3.05 27.79 -5.96
CA ARG A 125 -2.13 28.74 -6.62
C ARG A 125 -1.18 28.04 -7.59
N LEU A 126 -0.64 26.87 -7.22
CA LEU A 126 0.24 26.10 -8.09
C LEU A 126 -0.49 25.58 -9.33
N THR A 127 -1.74 25.13 -9.16
CA THR A 127 -2.59 24.69 -10.27
C THR A 127 -2.91 25.85 -11.22
N GLU A 128 -3.36 27.00 -10.71
CA GLU A 128 -3.69 28.18 -11.54
C GLU A 128 -2.46 28.73 -12.29
N ALA A 129 -1.28 28.64 -11.68
CA ALA A 129 -0.04 29.04 -12.32
C ALA A 129 0.53 27.99 -13.30
N GLY A 130 -0.09 26.81 -13.45
CA GLY A 130 0.41 25.72 -14.27
C GLY A 130 1.73 25.11 -13.77
N LYS A 131 2.04 25.26 -12.47
CA LYS A 131 3.31 24.85 -11.85
C LYS A 131 3.20 23.61 -10.96
N GLY A 132 2.00 23.06 -10.81
CA GLY A 132 1.78 21.85 -10.03
C GLY A 132 0.30 21.47 -10.02
N LYS A 133 0.00 20.35 -9.37
CA LYS A 133 -1.38 19.91 -9.09
C LYS A 133 -1.41 19.10 -7.80
N GLY A 134 -2.59 19.01 -7.18
CA GLY A 134 -2.81 18.09 -6.08
C GLY A 134 -2.61 16.64 -6.52
N THR A 135 -2.06 15.82 -5.64
CA THR A 135 -1.95 14.37 -5.85
C THR A 135 -2.22 13.63 -4.55
N ILE A 136 -2.79 12.44 -4.65
CA ILE A 136 -3.02 11.54 -3.52
C ILE A 136 -1.90 10.50 -3.53
N ASN A 137 -1.18 10.40 -2.42
CA ASN A 137 -0.13 9.40 -2.24
C ASN A 137 -0.52 8.45 -1.11
N TYR A 138 -0.24 7.17 -1.31
CA TYR A 138 -0.42 6.13 -0.31
C TYR A 138 0.93 5.69 0.24
N LYS A 139 0.97 5.35 1.53
CA LYS A 139 2.14 4.65 2.10
C LYS A 139 2.24 3.20 1.63
N LEU A 140 1.10 2.61 1.23
CA LEU A 140 1.04 1.28 0.64
C LEU A 140 1.86 1.25 -0.65
N ARG A 141 2.64 0.17 -0.81
CA ARG A 141 3.41 -0.11 -2.02
C ARG A 141 2.82 -1.32 -2.71
N ASP A 142 3.12 -1.44 -4.00
CA ASP A 142 2.78 -2.65 -4.74
C ASP A 142 3.44 -3.87 -4.12
N TRP A 143 2.75 -4.99 -4.25
CA TRP A 143 3.16 -6.22 -3.61
C TRP A 143 4.26 -6.90 -4.42
N VAL A 144 5.45 -6.99 -3.83
CA VAL A 144 6.55 -7.82 -4.35
C VAL A 144 6.17 -9.29 -4.24
N PHE A 145 5.69 -9.85 -5.34
CA PHE A 145 5.11 -11.19 -5.40
C PHE A 145 6.16 -12.29 -5.55
N SER A 146 7.13 -12.13 -6.45
CA SER A 146 8.11 -13.17 -6.79
C SER A 146 9.06 -13.57 -5.65
N ARG A 147 9.50 -14.84 -5.65
CA ARG A 147 10.50 -15.39 -4.72
C ARG A 147 11.56 -16.20 -5.46
N GLN A 148 12.83 -15.97 -5.14
CA GLN A 148 13.97 -16.75 -5.65
C GLN A 148 14.16 -18.03 -4.81
N ARG A 149 13.09 -18.82 -4.65
CA ARG A 149 13.05 -20.02 -3.81
C ARG A 149 12.48 -21.19 -4.60
N TYR A 150 12.92 -22.40 -4.25
CA TYR A 150 12.42 -23.63 -4.87
C TYR A 150 10.97 -23.93 -4.45
N TRP A 151 10.68 -23.88 -3.15
CA TRP A 151 9.41 -24.36 -2.62
C TRP A 151 8.30 -23.31 -2.71
N GLY A 152 7.65 -23.26 -3.87
CA GLY A 152 6.49 -22.43 -4.16
C GLY A 152 5.93 -22.75 -5.54
N GLU A 153 4.78 -22.18 -5.89
CA GLU A 153 4.15 -22.38 -7.18
C GLU A 153 4.96 -21.68 -8.29
N PRO A 154 5.32 -22.35 -9.40
CA PRO A 154 5.92 -21.66 -10.53
C PRO A 154 5.01 -20.57 -11.10
N ILE A 155 5.57 -19.41 -11.41
CA ILE A 155 4.83 -18.34 -12.09
C ILE A 155 4.56 -18.79 -13.54
N PRO A 156 3.31 -18.80 -14.03
CA PRO A 156 2.97 -19.31 -15.36
C PRO A 156 3.29 -18.29 -16.47
N ILE A 157 4.56 -17.88 -16.56
CA ILE A 157 5.10 -16.96 -17.55
C ILE A 157 6.37 -17.59 -18.14
N TYR A 158 6.60 -17.37 -19.42
CA TYR A 158 7.85 -17.67 -20.10
C TYR A 158 8.25 -16.52 -21.04
N PHE A 159 9.49 -16.56 -21.51
CA PHE A 159 10.14 -15.50 -22.26
C PHE A 159 10.78 -16.05 -23.54
N PRO A 160 10.76 -15.32 -24.66
CA PRO A 160 11.53 -15.69 -25.86
C PRO A 160 13.03 -15.82 -25.57
N VAL A 161 13.67 -16.76 -26.24
CA VAL A 161 15.13 -16.97 -26.16
C VAL A 161 15.72 -16.94 -27.57
N GLU A 162 16.72 -16.08 -27.74
CA GLU A 162 17.56 -16.05 -28.94
C GLU A 162 18.83 -16.84 -28.65
N VAL A 163 19.14 -17.83 -29.49
CA VAL A 163 20.39 -18.60 -29.42
C VAL A 163 21.34 -18.05 -30.48
N HIS A 164 22.55 -17.70 -30.08
CA HIS A 164 23.54 -17.03 -30.92
C HIS A 164 24.34 -17.98 -31.83
N GLU A 165 24.11 -19.27 -31.67
CA GLU A 165 24.78 -20.35 -32.39
C GLU A 165 23.76 -21.15 -33.19
N GLU A 166 24.05 -21.39 -34.47
CA GLU A 166 23.17 -22.18 -35.34
C GLU A 166 23.04 -23.62 -34.81
N GLY A 167 21.81 -24.05 -34.52
CA GLY A 167 21.54 -25.35 -33.92
C GLY A 167 21.92 -25.45 -32.43
N GLY A 168 22.26 -24.34 -31.77
CA GLY A 168 22.61 -24.31 -30.37
C GLY A 168 21.43 -24.67 -29.44
N ASP A 169 21.76 -25.30 -28.32
CA ASP A 169 20.82 -25.65 -27.26
C ASP A 169 21.23 -24.94 -25.95
N PRO A 170 20.41 -24.02 -25.41
CA PRO A 170 20.74 -23.31 -24.18
C PRO A 170 20.86 -24.24 -22.97
N ARG A 171 20.28 -25.45 -23.03
CA ARG A 171 20.39 -26.46 -21.97
C ARG A 171 21.78 -27.09 -21.90
N THR A 172 22.53 -27.08 -23.00
CA THR A 172 23.90 -27.59 -23.06
C THR A 172 24.95 -26.48 -22.94
N GLY A 173 24.53 -25.25 -22.64
CA GLY A 173 25.41 -24.10 -22.45
C GLY A 173 25.70 -23.28 -23.71
N ALA A 174 24.93 -23.45 -24.80
CA ALA A 174 25.05 -22.58 -25.98
C ALA A 174 24.80 -21.12 -25.60
N ALA A 175 25.53 -20.19 -26.21
CA ALA A 175 25.35 -18.76 -25.96
C ALA A 175 23.93 -18.32 -26.35
N HIS A 176 23.23 -17.63 -25.45
CA HIS A 176 21.84 -17.20 -25.65
C HIS A 176 21.50 -15.91 -24.91
N THR A 177 20.42 -15.25 -25.34
CA THR A 177 19.81 -14.09 -24.69
C THR A 177 18.34 -14.40 -24.39
N ILE A 178 17.88 -14.07 -23.17
CA ILE A 178 16.46 -14.17 -22.78
C ILE A 178 15.85 -12.78 -22.85
N ASP A 179 14.75 -12.62 -23.58
CA ASP A 179 14.01 -11.36 -23.67
C ASP A 179 12.99 -11.23 -22.52
N PHE A 180 13.45 -10.69 -21.39
CA PHE A 180 12.59 -10.43 -20.23
C PHE A 180 11.60 -9.26 -20.44
N ALA A 181 11.73 -8.48 -21.52
CA ALA A 181 10.80 -7.39 -21.83
C ALA A 181 9.50 -7.90 -22.50
N THR A 182 9.50 -9.16 -22.96
CA THR A 182 8.35 -9.78 -23.63
C THR A 182 7.85 -11.00 -22.83
N PRO A 183 7.21 -10.80 -21.66
CA PRO A 183 6.60 -11.91 -20.92
C PRO A 183 5.42 -12.49 -21.70
N ILE A 184 5.35 -13.81 -21.79
CA ILE A 184 4.27 -14.56 -22.42
C ILE A 184 3.60 -15.43 -21.35
N PRO A 185 2.29 -15.27 -21.09
CA PRO A 185 1.58 -16.14 -20.16
C PRO A 185 1.47 -17.55 -20.76
N VAL A 186 1.57 -18.56 -19.89
CA VAL A 186 1.27 -19.95 -20.25
C VAL A 186 -0.21 -20.06 -20.59
N ASP A 187 -0.53 -20.82 -21.65
CA ASP A 187 -1.91 -21.08 -22.05
C ASP A 187 -2.65 -21.86 -20.95
N GLU A 188 -3.93 -21.57 -20.75
CA GLU A 188 -4.74 -22.19 -19.69
C GLU A 188 -4.77 -23.73 -19.83
N SER A 189 -4.76 -24.26 -21.06
CA SER A 189 -4.75 -25.71 -21.32
C SER A 189 -3.44 -26.41 -20.95
N GLU A 190 -2.37 -25.64 -20.73
CA GLU A 190 -1.05 -26.13 -20.34
C GLU A 190 -0.81 -26.02 -18.83
N LEU A 191 -1.76 -25.46 -18.09
CA LEU A 191 -1.72 -25.42 -16.64
C LEU A 191 -2.02 -26.80 -16.03
N PRO A 192 -1.43 -27.12 -14.86
CA PRO A 192 -0.47 -26.31 -14.10
C PRO A 192 0.96 -26.43 -14.63
N VAL A 193 1.74 -25.35 -14.51
CA VAL A 193 3.20 -25.44 -14.61
C VAL A 193 3.73 -26.15 -13.36
N LYS A 194 4.00 -27.44 -13.49
CA LYS A 194 4.47 -28.26 -12.36
C LYS A 194 5.87 -27.83 -11.93
N LEU A 195 6.06 -27.69 -10.62
CA LEU A 195 7.38 -27.51 -10.01
C LEU A 195 8.24 -28.74 -10.37
N PRO A 196 9.45 -28.56 -10.92
CA PRO A 196 10.29 -29.70 -11.29
C PRO A 196 10.85 -30.37 -10.05
N GLU A 197 10.92 -31.70 -10.06
CA GLU A 197 11.59 -32.47 -9.01
C GLU A 197 13.12 -32.26 -9.10
N THR A 198 13.77 -32.08 -7.95
CA THR A 198 15.23 -32.02 -7.86
C THR A 198 15.68 -32.39 -6.45
N GLU A 199 16.86 -33.00 -6.35
CA GLU A 199 17.52 -33.27 -5.07
C GLU A 199 18.33 -32.05 -4.57
N ASP A 200 18.70 -31.12 -5.46
CA ASP A 200 19.45 -29.91 -5.12
C ASP A 200 18.56 -28.67 -5.05
N PHE A 201 17.77 -28.60 -3.97
CA PHE A 201 16.93 -27.44 -3.65
C PHE A 201 17.59 -26.45 -2.66
N LYS A 202 18.87 -26.63 -2.35
CA LYS A 202 19.59 -25.73 -1.43
C LYS A 202 19.79 -24.36 -2.08
N PRO A 203 19.72 -23.26 -1.30
CA PRO A 203 20.10 -21.94 -1.81
C PRO A 203 21.56 -21.97 -2.32
N GLY A 204 21.76 -21.54 -3.56
CA GLY A 204 23.09 -21.34 -4.14
C GLY A 204 23.58 -19.90 -4.02
N SER A 205 24.71 -19.59 -4.66
CA SER A 205 25.24 -18.22 -4.78
C SER A 205 24.62 -17.43 -5.94
N ASP A 206 23.91 -18.09 -6.86
CA ASP A 206 23.23 -17.45 -7.98
C ASP A 206 21.96 -16.74 -7.50
N PRO A 207 21.84 -15.41 -7.68
CA PRO A 207 20.64 -14.67 -7.30
C PRO A 207 19.38 -15.08 -8.07
N GLN A 208 19.49 -15.78 -9.22
CA GLN A 208 18.31 -16.28 -9.95
C GLN A 208 17.60 -17.45 -9.22
N GLY A 209 18.26 -18.06 -8.24
CA GLY A 209 17.65 -19.10 -7.41
C GLY A 209 17.68 -20.51 -8.02
N VAL A 210 16.99 -21.43 -7.37
CA VAL A 210 17.14 -22.88 -7.62
C VAL A 210 16.66 -23.28 -9.02
N LEU A 211 15.50 -22.79 -9.46
CA LEU A 211 14.88 -23.21 -10.72
C LEU A 211 15.69 -22.77 -11.95
N ALA A 212 16.51 -21.72 -11.82
CA ALA A 212 17.40 -21.26 -12.87
C ALA A 212 18.44 -22.32 -13.30
N ARG A 213 18.76 -23.27 -12.41
CA ARG A 213 19.76 -24.34 -12.60
C ARG A 213 19.18 -25.60 -13.25
N ILE A 214 17.85 -25.73 -13.29
CA ILE A 214 17.17 -26.93 -13.82
C ILE A 214 16.91 -26.70 -15.30
N LEU A 215 17.96 -26.79 -16.12
CA LEU A 215 17.95 -26.32 -17.51
C LEU A 215 16.88 -27.02 -18.37
N ASP A 216 16.67 -28.32 -18.18
CA ASP A 216 15.66 -29.10 -18.91
C ASP A 216 14.21 -28.67 -18.60
N TRP A 217 13.98 -28.11 -17.42
CA TRP A 217 12.70 -27.51 -17.06
C TRP A 217 12.63 -26.04 -17.44
N ARG A 218 13.73 -25.28 -17.30
CA ARG A 218 13.76 -23.86 -17.61
C ARG A 218 13.55 -23.61 -19.10
N PHE A 219 14.28 -24.31 -19.96
CA PHE A 219 14.26 -24.07 -21.39
C PHE A 219 13.43 -25.13 -22.14
N PHE A 220 12.65 -24.67 -23.10
CA PHE A 220 11.86 -25.54 -23.97
C PHE A 220 11.70 -24.93 -25.36
N GLN A 221 11.29 -25.75 -26.33
CA GLN A 221 11.00 -25.29 -27.67
C GLN A 221 9.50 -25.30 -27.96
N ARG A 222 9.06 -24.33 -28.77
CA ARG A 222 7.74 -24.29 -29.40
C ARG A 222 7.89 -23.71 -30.80
N ASP A 223 7.35 -24.40 -31.80
CA ASP A 223 7.40 -23.99 -33.22
C ASP A 223 8.83 -23.67 -33.71
N GLY A 224 9.82 -24.46 -33.27
CA GLY A 224 11.22 -24.30 -33.64
C GLY A 224 11.94 -23.13 -32.95
N LYS A 225 11.30 -22.43 -32.02
CA LYS A 225 11.88 -21.33 -31.23
C LYS A 225 12.11 -21.75 -29.79
N TRP A 226 13.14 -21.19 -29.17
CA TRP A 226 13.45 -21.41 -27.77
C TRP A 226 12.72 -20.43 -26.86
N TYR A 227 12.36 -20.92 -25.68
CA TYR A 227 11.73 -20.15 -24.61
C TYR A 227 12.31 -20.54 -23.25
N ALA A 228 12.29 -19.60 -22.31
CA ALA A 228 12.70 -19.79 -20.92
C ALA A 228 11.54 -19.51 -19.98
N ARG A 229 11.20 -20.45 -19.10
CA ARG A 229 10.21 -20.24 -18.02
C ARG A 229 10.72 -19.19 -17.01
N GLU A 230 9.79 -18.45 -16.41
CA GLU A 230 10.07 -17.70 -15.18
C GLU A 230 10.60 -18.65 -14.10
N THR A 231 11.64 -18.23 -13.41
CA THR A 231 12.37 -19.06 -12.44
C THR A 231 12.06 -18.69 -11.00
N ASN A 232 11.36 -17.57 -10.80
CA ASN A 232 10.79 -17.21 -9.52
C ASN A 232 9.50 -18.01 -9.26
N THR A 233 9.28 -18.32 -8.00
CA THR A 233 8.03 -18.90 -7.51
C THR A 233 7.14 -17.82 -6.88
N MET A 234 5.86 -18.13 -6.77
CA MET A 234 4.90 -17.34 -6.01
C MET A 234 5.22 -17.43 -4.51
N PRO A 235 4.85 -16.42 -3.70
CA PRO A 235 5.07 -16.45 -2.27
C PRO A 235 4.00 -17.34 -1.61
N GLN A 236 4.23 -17.81 -0.38
CA GLN A 236 3.27 -18.61 0.38
C GLN A 236 1.86 -17.98 0.49
N TRP A 237 1.78 -16.64 0.40
CA TRP A 237 0.51 -15.93 0.43
C TRP A 237 -0.30 -16.05 -0.87
N ALA A 238 0.28 -16.52 -1.99
CA ALA A 238 -0.48 -16.78 -3.21
C ALA A 238 -1.61 -17.78 -2.98
N GLY A 239 -1.37 -18.85 -2.21
CA GLY A 239 -2.42 -19.76 -1.76
C GLY A 239 -3.25 -19.22 -0.60
N SER A 240 -2.61 -18.61 0.40
CA SER A 240 -3.32 -18.18 1.62
C SER A 240 -4.33 -17.06 1.39
N CYS A 241 -4.27 -16.32 0.28
CA CYS A 241 -5.21 -15.22 0.03
C CYS A 241 -6.60 -15.66 -0.44
N TRP A 242 -6.79 -16.93 -0.81
CA TRP A 242 -8.06 -17.41 -1.36
C TRP A 242 -8.46 -18.82 -0.92
N TYR A 243 -7.67 -19.49 -0.07
CA TYR A 243 -7.96 -20.86 0.38
C TYR A 243 -9.37 -21.07 0.97
N TYR A 244 -9.96 -20.05 1.60
CA TYR A 244 -11.32 -20.10 2.15
C TYR A 244 -12.39 -20.30 1.05
N LEU A 245 -12.13 -19.84 -0.18
CA LEU A 245 -12.96 -20.14 -1.35
C LEU A 245 -12.79 -21.60 -1.76
N ARG A 246 -11.54 -22.08 -1.81
CA ARG A 246 -11.27 -23.47 -2.20
C ARG A 246 -11.88 -24.48 -1.23
N PHE A 247 -11.96 -24.15 0.06
CA PHE A 247 -12.65 -25.00 1.04
C PHE A 247 -14.16 -25.16 0.77
N ALA A 248 -14.80 -24.23 0.06
CA ALA A 248 -16.19 -24.40 -0.34
C ALA A 248 -16.37 -25.51 -1.40
N ASP A 249 -15.32 -25.79 -2.20
CA ASP A 249 -15.37 -26.74 -3.30
C ASP A 249 -14.00 -27.42 -3.57
N PRO A 250 -13.48 -28.22 -2.60
CA PRO A 250 -12.08 -28.63 -2.58
C PRO A 250 -11.71 -29.69 -3.63
N THR A 251 -12.68 -30.43 -4.14
CA THR A 251 -12.49 -31.54 -5.09
C THR A 251 -12.83 -31.17 -6.52
N ASN A 252 -13.17 -29.92 -6.81
CA ASN A 252 -13.49 -29.47 -8.16
C ASN A 252 -12.24 -29.49 -9.05
N ALA A 253 -12.25 -30.33 -10.08
CA ALA A 253 -11.13 -30.50 -11.01
C ALA A 253 -11.19 -29.53 -12.20
N GLU A 254 -12.35 -28.96 -12.48
CA GLU A 254 -12.63 -28.15 -13.68
C GLU A 254 -12.52 -26.64 -13.40
N SER A 255 -12.55 -26.23 -12.14
CA SER A 255 -12.55 -24.82 -11.74
C SER A 255 -11.99 -24.66 -10.33
N ALA A 256 -11.60 -23.42 -9.99
CA ALA A 256 -11.15 -23.09 -8.64
C ALA A 256 -12.24 -23.33 -7.58
N TRP A 257 -13.49 -22.99 -7.91
CA TRP A 257 -14.72 -23.33 -7.17
C TRP A 257 -15.94 -23.14 -8.08
N SER A 258 -17.07 -23.78 -7.75
CA SER A 258 -18.35 -23.51 -8.43
C SER A 258 -19.06 -22.27 -7.85
N PRO A 259 -19.83 -21.51 -8.67
CA PRO A 259 -20.63 -20.39 -8.17
C PRO A 259 -21.68 -20.80 -7.14
N THR A 260 -22.20 -22.02 -7.23
CA THR A 260 -23.16 -22.56 -6.26
C THR A 260 -22.51 -22.78 -4.90
N ALA A 261 -21.30 -23.36 -4.86
CA ALA A 261 -20.57 -23.57 -3.62
C ALA A 261 -20.18 -22.23 -2.97
N GLU A 262 -19.66 -21.28 -3.75
CA GLU A 262 -19.31 -19.94 -3.30
C GLU A 262 -20.51 -19.25 -2.62
N LYS A 263 -21.65 -19.15 -3.30
CA LYS A 263 -22.85 -18.50 -2.75
C LYS A 263 -23.45 -19.22 -1.54
N SER A 264 -23.20 -20.52 -1.39
CA SER A 264 -23.73 -21.30 -0.27
C SER A 264 -22.92 -21.11 1.01
N TRP A 265 -21.60 -20.92 0.88
CA TRP A 265 -20.68 -20.88 2.02
C TRP A 265 -20.17 -19.48 2.36
N LEU A 266 -20.15 -18.56 1.40
CA LEU A 266 -19.56 -17.24 1.57
C LEU A 266 -20.57 -16.11 1.71
N PRO A 267 -20.17 -15.00 2.36
CA PRO A 267 -18.86 -14.75 2.97
C PRO A 267 -18.72 -15.46 4.32
N VAL A 268 -17.48 -15.70 4.75
CA VAL A 268 -17.17 -16.38 6.02
C VAL A 268 -17.79 -15.58 7.18
N ASP A 269 -18.63 -16.23 8.00
CA ASP A 269 -19.32 -15.57 9.11
C ASP A 269 -18.37 -15.13 10.22
N LEU A 270 -17.43 -16.00 10.61
CA LEU A 270 -16.45 -15.74 11.65
C LEU A 270 -15.07 -16.28 11.23
N TYR A 271 -14.13 -15.37 11.08
CA TYR A 271 -12.72 -15.68 10.88
C TYR A 271 -11.97 -15.48 12.20
N VAL A 272 -11.27 -16.51 12.67
CA VAL A 272 -10.45 -16.47 13.89
C VAL A 272 -8.99 -16.64 13.51
N GLY A 273 -8.14 -15.70 13.93
CA GLY A 273 -6.71 -15.73 13.62
C GLY A 273 -5.94 -14.65 14.35
N GLY A 274 -4.64 -14.85 14.53
CA GLY A 274 -3.83 -13.96 15.36
C GLY A 274 -3.66 -12.56 14.77
N ALA A 275 -3.44 -11.56 15.64
CA ALA A 275 -3.30 -10.15 15.23
C ALA A 275 -2.05 -9.88 14.38
N GLU A 276 -1.06 -10.78 14.39
CA GLU A 276 0.14 -10.71 13.54
C GLU A 276 -0.18 -10.67 12.03
N HIS A 277 -1.38 -11.06 11.64
CA HIS A 277 -1.81 -11.12 10.24
C HIS A 277 -2.55 -9.86 9.75
N ALA A 278 -2.70 -8.83 10.59
CA ALA A 278 -3.51 -7.64 10.29
C ALA A 278 -3.10 -6.89 9.00
N VAL A 279 -1.80 -6.73 8.78
CA VAL A 279 -1.25 -5.94 7.65
C VAL A 279 -0.63 -6.79 6.53
N LEU A 280 -0.70 -8.12 6.64
CA LEU A 280 -0.21 -9.06 5.64
C LEU A 280 -1.38 -9.87 5.08
N HIS A 281 -1.56 -11.11 5.56
CA HIS A 281 -2.56 -12.05 5.08
C HIS A 281 -3.97 -11.45 5.01
N LEU A 282 -4.44 -10.75 6.05
CA LEU A 282 -5.79 -10.18 6.05
C LEU A 282 -5.95 -9.05 5.02
N LEU A 283 -4.90 -8.26 4.79
CA LEU A 283 -4.91 -7.24 3.75
C LEU A 283 -4.90 -7.89 2.35
N TYR A 284 -4.03 -8.87 2.13
CA TYR A 284 -3.90 -9.55 0.84
C TYR A 284 -5.12 -10.40 0.48
N ALA A 285 -5.75 -11.07 1.45
CA ALA A 285 -6.99 -11.81 1.25
C ALA A 285 -8.13 -10.88 0.82
N ARG A 286 -8.24 -9.69 1.43
CA ARG A 286 -9.21 -8.66 1.01
C ARG A 286 -8.90 -8.11 -0.38
N PHE A 287 -7.64 -7.82 -0.67
CA PHE A 287 -7.21 -7.38 -2.01
C PHE A 287 -7.60 -8.40 -3.08
N TRP A 288 -7.22 -9.67 -2.90
CA TRP A 288 -7.56 -10.73 -3.85
C TRP A 288 -9.07 -10.95 -3.97
N HIS A 289 -9.83 -10.92 -2.87
CA HIS A 289 -11.28 -11.04 -2.93
C HIS A 289 -11.93 -9.93 -3.78
N LYS A 290 -11.40 -8.69 -3.69
CA LYS A 290 -11.89 -7.58 -4.52
C LYS A 290 -11.53 -7.75 -5.99
N VAL A 291 -10.31 -8.21 -6.29
CA VAL A 291 -9.95 -8.57 -7.67
C VAL A 291 -10.91 -9.63 -8.22
N LEU A 292 -11.21 -10.68 -7.44
CA LEU A 292 -12.16 -11.72 -7.83
C LEU A 292 -13.60 -11.20 -7.95
N TYR A 293 -14.00 -10.22 -7.13
CA TYR A 293 -15.30 -9.57 -7.20
C TYR A 293 -15.45 -8.74 -8.46
N ASP A 294 -14.42 -7.96 -8.82
CA ASP A 294 -14.38 -7.17 -10.05
C ASP A 294 -14.42 -8.07 -11.29
N LEU A 295 -13.87 -9.29 -11.21
CA LEU A 295 -13.97 -10.34 -12.24
C LEU A 295 -15.31 -11.11 -12.23
N GLY A 296 -16.19 -10.86 -11.26
CA GLY A 296 -17.49 -11.53 -11.13
C GLY A 296 -17.42 -12.99 -10.65
N LEU A 297 -16.29 -13.41 -10.05
CA LEU A 297 -16.07 -14.79 -9.58
C LEU A 297 -16.54 -15.04 -8.13
N VAL A 298 -16.79 -13.96 -7.38
CA VAL A 298 -17.37 -13.99 -6.04
C VAL A 298 -18.53 -13.01 -5.95
N SER A 299 -19.49 -13.30 -5.08
CA SER A 299 -20.75 -12.56 -4.97
C SER A 299 -20.69 -11.40 -3.95
N THR A 300 -19.64 -11.33 -3.14
CA THR A 300 -19.48 -10.33 -2.08
C THR A 300 -18.20 -9.52 -2.21
N LEU A 301 -18.23 -8.29 -1.67
CA LEU A 301 -17.09 -7.37 -1.73
C LEU A 301 -16.00 -7.68 -0.66
N GLU A 302 -16.37 -8.34 0.43
CA GLU A 302 -15.48 -8.67 1.55
C GLU A 302 -15.59 -10.16 1.91
N PRO A 303 -14.45 -10.86 2.15
CA PRO A 303 -14.46 -12.30 2.39
C PRO A 303 -14.92 -12.71 3.80
N PHE A 304 -14.78 -11.82 4.79
CA PHE A 304 -15.01 -12.13 6.21
C PHE A 304 -16.00 -11.12 6.82
N LYS A 305 -17.13 -11.58 7.34
CA LYS A 305 -18.13 -10.75 8.03
C LYS A 305 -17.64 -10.28 9.40
N LYS A 306 -17.04 -11.20 10.17
CA LYS A 306 -16.49 -10.93 11.49
C LYS A 306 -15.08 -11.52 11.60
N LEU A 307 -14.17 -10.71 12.12
CA LEU A 307 -12.81 -11.10 12.45
C LEU A 307 -12.65 -11.07 13.98
N VAL A 308 -12.10 -12.14 14.56
CA VAL A 308 -11.73 -12.22 15.97
C VAL A 308 -10.26 -12.60 16.08
N HIS A 309 -9.51 -11.77 16.80
CA HIS A 309 -8.13 -12.09 17.16
C HIS A 309 -8.11 -12.80 18.51
N GLN A 310 -7.65 -14.05 18.51
CA GLN A 310 -7.36 -14.75 19.77
C GLN A 310 -6.16 -14.13 20.47
N GLY A 311 -6.16 -14.20 21.80
CA GLY A 311 -5.00 -13.85 22.62
C GLY A 311 -3.84 -14.81 22.35
N MET A 312 -2.63 -14.32 22.59
CA MET A 312 -1.42 -15.12 22.43
C MET A 312 -1.24 -16.04 23.64
N ILE A 313 -1.01 -17.33 23.40
CA ILE A 313 -0.70 -18.27 24.48
C ILE A 313 0.79 -18.14 24.82
N LEU A 314 1.08 -17.96 26.10
CA LEU A 314 2.43 -17.80 26.62
C LEU A 314 2.95 -19.14 27.16
N GLY A 315 4.26 -19.35 27.09
CA GLY A 315 4.94 -20.45 27.76
C GLY A 315 5.05 -20.22 29.26
N GLU A 316 5.61 -21.20 29.98
CA GLU A 316 5.89 -21.08 31.43
C GLU A 316 6.85 -19.92 31.76
N ASP A 317 7.65 -19.51 30.77
CA ASP A 317 8.57 -18.37 30.81
C ASP A 317 7.86 -17.01 30.66
N GLY A 318 6.55 -16.99 30.41
CA GLY A 318 5.78 -15.77 30.16
C GLY A 318 5.97 -15.18 28.75
N GLU A 319 6.71 -15.86 27.88
CA GLU A 319 6.97 -15.42 26.50
C GLU A 319 6.05 -16.12 25.51
N LYS A 320 5.94 -15.58 24.28
CA LYS A 320 5.18 -16.23 23.21
C LYS A 320 5.74 -17.64 22.98
N MET A 321 4.87 -18.66 22.99
CA MET A 321 5.29 -20.01 22.61
C MET A 321 5.79 -20.04 21.16
N SER A 322 7.02 -20.49 20.96
CA SER A 322 7.63 -20.61 19.65
C SER A 322 8.69 -21.72 19.61
N LYS A 323 8.79 -22.42 18.47
CA LYS A 323 9.80 -23.48 18.28
C LYS A 323 11.23 -22.94 18.46
N SER A 324 11.48 -21.70 18.06
CA SER A 324 12.78 -21.03 18.20
C SER A 324 13.16 -20.76 19.66
N ALA A 325 12.19 -20.51 20.53
CA ALA A 325 12.43 -20.31 21.96
C ALA A 325 12.54 -21.65 22.73
N GLY A 326 12.16 -22.77 22.11
CA GLY A 326 12.17 -24.08 22.77
C GLY A 326 11.13 -24.24 23.88
N ASN A 327 10.21 -23.29 24.03
CA ASN A 327 9.19 -23.23 25.09
C ASN A 327 7.82 -23.78 24.66
N VAL A 328 7.78 -24.60 23.60
CA VAL A 328 6.53 -25.16 23.08
C VAL A 328 6.09 -26.34 23.95
N VAL A 329 4.88 -26.25 24.50
CA VAL A 329 4.19 -27.39 25.08
C VAL A 329 3.49 -28.16 23.96
N ASN A 330 3.82 -29.44 23.78
CA ASN A 330 3.17 -30.27 22.77
C ASN A 330 1.77 -30.69 23.27
N PRO A 331 0.67 -30.32 22.57
CA PRO A 331 -0.68 -30.69 22.99
C PRO A 331 -0.89 -32.20 23.05
N ASP A 332 -0.21 -33.00 22.22
CA ASP A 332 -0.39 -34.45 22.18
C ASP A 332 -0.06 -35.11 23.53
N VAL A 333 0.96 -34.60 24.23
CA VAL A 333 1.36 -35.10 25.55
C VAL A 333 0.27 -34.84 26.59
N ILE A 334 -0.39 -33.68 26.51
CA ILE A 334 -1.47 -33.30 27.41
C ILE A 334 -2.71 -34.15 27.13
N VAL A 335 -3.06 -34.30 25.84
CA VAL A 335 -4.21 -35.10 25.40
C VAL A 335 -4.06 -36.57 25.81
N GLU A 336 -2.87 -37.15 25.68
CA GLU A 336 -2.61 -38.53 26.10
C GLU A 336 -2.76 -38.73 27.62
N GLN A 337 -2.36 -37.74 28.42
CA GLN A 337 -2.39 -37.83 29.88
C GLN A 337 -3.77 -37.52 30.49
N TYR A 338 -4.50 -36.55 29.92
CA TYR A 338 -5.69 -35.97 30.54
C TYR A 338 -6.96 -36.02 29.67
N GLY A 339 -6.82 -36.34 28.37
CA GLY A 339 -7.92 -36.31 27.39
C GLY A 339 -8.07 -34.96 26.70
N GLY A 340 -8.80 -34.92 25.56
CA GLY A 340 -8.91 -33.71 24.74
C GLY A 340 -9.82 -32.60 25.29
N ASP A 341 -10.68 -32.91 26.25
CA ASP A 341 -11.54 -31.91 26.92
C ASP A 341 -10.80 -31.14 28.02
N ALA A 342 -9.68 -31.67 28.53
CA ALA A 342 -8.88 -31.13 29.63
C ALA A 342 -7.70 -30.30 29.12
#